data_AF-A1U3R7-F1
#
_entry.id   AF-A1U3R7-F1
#
_cell.length_a   1.000
_cell.length_b   1.000
_cell.length_c   1.000
_cell.angle_alpha   90.00
_cell.angle_beta   90.00
_cell.angle_gamma   90.00
#
_symmetry.space_group_name_H-M   'P 1'
#
loop_
_entity.id
_entity.type
_entity.pdbx_description
1 polymer ?
#
loop_
_entity_poly.entity_id
_entity_poly.type
_entity_poly.pdbx_seq_one_letter_code
_entity_poly.pdbx_strand_id
1 'polypeptide(L)'
;MTQPLSDVPRLEPFRHLDPVTAEHDRRTGRNPRFWRDLDLEAWKEGEGKEWLKRQEEYPWNKRKCRLTPQLGKISMAEYRELRPADAWPI
;
A
#
# COMPACT_ATOMS: atom_id res chain seq x y z
N MET A 1 -7.73 12.42 10.70
CA MET A 1 -7.22 11.06 10.41
C MET A 1 -8.00 10.08 11.29
N THR A 2 -8.78 9.16 10.74
CA THR A 2 -9.62 8.21 11.52
C THR A 2 -9.14 6.76 11.45
N GLN A 3 -8.13 6.48 10.64
CA GLN A 3 -7.59 5.14 10.44
C GLN A 3 -6.21 5.01 11.12
N PRO A 4 -5.85 3.84 11.65
CA PRO A 4 -4.54 3.59 12.24
C PRO A 4 -3.43 3.75 11.18
N LEU A 5 -2.21 3.98 11.65
CA LEU A 5 -1.01 3.97 10.82
C LEU A 5 -0.87 2.63 10.08
N SER A 6 -0.40 2.72 8.85
CA SER A 6 -0.11 1.55 8.02
C SER A 6 0.84 0.60 8.74
N ASP A 7 0.57 -0.70 8.62
CA ASP A 7 1.39 -1.72 9.25
C ASP A 7 2.61 -2.08 8.41
N VAL A 8 3.69 -1.33 8.60
CA VAL A 8 4.95 -1.49 7.88
C VAL A 8 6.15 -1.42 8.84
N PRO A 9 7.26 -2.12 8.56
CA PRO A 9 8.42 -2.18 9.47
C PRO A 9 8.96 -0.80 9.90
N ARG A 10 8.99 0.15 8.95
CA ARG A 10 9.48 1.52 9.20
C ARG A 10 8.69 2.27 10.26
N LEU A 11 7.40 1.95 10.42
CA LEU A 11 6.52 2.64 11.37
C LEU A 11 6.44 1.94 12.72
N GLU A 12 6.91 0.69 12.86
CA GLU A 12 6.84 -0.08 14.10
C GLU A 12 7.31 0.69 15.35
N PRO A 13 8.47 1.40 15.33
CA PRO A 13 8.93 2.15 16.50
C PRO A 13 7.99 3.28 16.94
N PHE A 14 7.15 3.79 16.03
CA PHE A 14 6.31 4.97 16.26
C PHE A 14 4.84 4.61 16.51
N ARG A 15 4.42 3.36 16.29
CA ARG A 15 3.00 2.94 16.40
C ARG A 15 2.38 3.25 17.76
N HIS A 16 3.15 3.15 18.83
CA HIS A 16 2.69 3.44 20.19
C HIS A 16 2.47 4.94 20.47
N LEU A 17 3.05 5.83 19.66
CA LEU A 17 2.91 7.28 19.79
C LEU A 17 1.61 7.79 19.14
N ASP A 18 1.03 7.03 18.22
CA ASP A 18 -0.24 7.36 17.59
C ASP A 18 -1.42 6.75 18.38
N PRO A 19 -2.33 7.56 18.97
CA PRO A 19 -3.39 7.05 19.84
C PRO A 19 -4.34 6.08 19.15
N VAL A 20 -4.67 6.32 17.87
CA VAL A 20 -5.58 5.48 17.08
C VAL A 20 -4.94 4.11 16.82
N THR A 21 -3.66 4.12 16.45
CA THR A 21 -2.88 2.90 16.23
C THR A 21 -2.66 2.13 17.53
N ALA A 22 -2.33 2.82 18.62
CA ALA A 22 -2.12 2.20 19.93
C ALA A 22 -3.40 1.52 20.43
N GLU A 23 -4.57 2.15 20.31
CA GLU A 23 -5.84 1.52 20.67
C GLU A 23 -6.17 0.33 19.78
N HIS A 24 -5.97 0.45 18.47
CA HIS A 24 -6.15 -0.65 17.53
C HIS A 24 -5.26 -1.85 17.90
N ASP A 25 -3.97 -1.62 18.12
CA ASP A 25 -2.98 -2.67 18.42
C ASP A 25 -3.31 -3.37 19.75
N ARG A 26 -3.78 -2.65 20.77
CA ARG A 26 -4.30 -3.24 22.02
C ARG A 26 -5.51 -4.13 21.76
N ARG A 27 -6.47 -3.69 20.96
CA ARG A 27 -7.71 -4.43 20.67
C ARG A 27 -7.44 -5.71 19.88
N THR A 28 -6.47 -5.69 18.97
CA THR A 28 -6.11 -6.87 18.16
C THR A 28 -5.03 -7.74 18.79
N GLY A 29 -4.46 -7.35 19.93
CA GLY A 29 -3.39 -8.08 20.59
C GLY A 29 -2.10 -8.15 19.74
N ARG A 30 -1.82 -7.10 18.96
CA ARG A 30 -0.69 -7.08 18.03
C ARG A 30 0.64 -7.01 18.80
N ASN A 31 1.59 -7.87 18.44
CA ASN A 31 2.93 -7.83 19.02
C ASN A 31 3.65 -6.51 18.66
N PRO A 32 4.11 -5.70 19.63
CA PRO A 32 4.79 -4.41 19.37
C PRO A 32 6.13 -4.55 18.65
N ARG A 33 6.65 -5.78 18.53
CA ARG A 33 7.93 -6.13 17.91
C ARG A 33 7.77 -7.04 16.71
N PHE A 34 6.54 -7.15 16.19
CA PHE A 34 6.15 -8.10 15.15
C PHE A 34 7.14 -8.12 13.98
N TRP A 35 7.44 -6.96 13.39
CA TRP A 35 8.33 -6.87 12.23
C TRP A 35 9.79 -7.16 12.57
N ARG A 36 10.26 -6.73 13.75
CA ARG A 36 11.62 -7.03 14.19
C ARG A 36 11.85 -8.52 14.44
N ASP A 37 10.85 -9.19 15.01
CA ASP A 37 10.94 -10.58 15.44
C ASP A 37 10.34 -11.57 14.41
N LEU A 38 9.93 -11.06 13.24
CA LEU A 38 9.37 -11.87 12.18
C LEU A 38 10.44 -12.80 11.59
N ASP A 39 10.23 -14.10 11.74
CA ASP A 39 10.97 -15.10 10.97
C ASP A 39 10.42 -15.13 9.54
N LEU A 40 11.21 -14.63 8.60
CA LEU A 40 10.80 -14.51 7.20
C LEU A 40 10.58 -15.86 6.52
N GLU A 41 11.36 -16.88 6.85
CA GLU A 41 11.24 -18.19 6.20
C GLU A 41 10.02 -18.94 6.75
N ALA A 42 9.85 -18.96 8.07
CA ALA A 42 8.64 -19.52 8.68
C ALA A 42 7.38 -18.78 8.21
N TRP A 43 7.44 -17.44 8.08
CA TRP A 43 6.32 -16.65 7.59
C TRP A 43 5.98 -16.97 6.13
N LYS A 44 6.97 -17.05 5.25
CA LYS A 44 6.78 -17.42 3.85
C LYS A 44 6.12 -18.80 3.73
N GLU A 45 6.54 -19.75 4.55
CA GLU A 45 6.00 -21.11 4.50
C GLU A 45 4.58 -21.24 5.07
N GLY A 46 4.20 -20.36 6.00
CA GLY A 46 2.88 -20.29 6.63
C GLY A 46 1.98 -19.23 5.99
N GLU A 47 1.76 -18.13 6.72
CA GLU A 47 0.83 -17.06 6.35
C GLU A 47 1.13 -16.42 4.98
N GLY A 48 2.40 -16.36 4.58
CA GLY A 48 2.84 -15.80 3.31
C GLY A 48 2.26 -16.52 2.10
N LYS A 49 2.14 -17.86 2.12
CA LYS A 49 1.51 -18.64 1.04
C LYS A 49 0.05 -18.28 0.83
N GLU A 50 -0.69 -18.20 1.94
CA GLU A 50 -2.10 -17.85 1.89
C GLU A 50 -2.30 -16.39 1.46
N TRP A 51 -1.41 -15.49 1.89
CA TRP A 51 -1.37 -14.11 1.39
C TRP A 51 -1.09 -14.01 -0.11
N LEU A 52 -0.14 -14.81 -0.61
CA LEU A 52 0.15 -14.87 -2.04
C LEU A 52 -1.06 -15.38 -2.82
N LYS A 53 -1.67 -16.49 -2.38
CA LYS A 53 -2.88 -17.05 -2.99
C LYS A 53 -4.01 -16.01 -3.07
N ARG A 54 -4.27 -15.28 -1.97
CA ARG A 54 -5.29 -14.21 -1.97
C ARG A 54 -4.97 -13.10 -2.96
N GLN A 55 -3.69 -12.73 -3.11
CA GLN A 55 -3.28 -11.71 -4.08
C GLN A 55 -3.46 -12.21 -5.52
N GLU A 56 -3.15 -13.47 -5.80
CA GLU A 56 -3.37 -14.08 -7.11
C GLU A 56 -4.86 -14.18 -7.46
N GLU A 57 -5.69 -14.57 -6.48
CA GLU A 57 -7.15 -14.70 -6.65
C GLU A 57 -7.88 -13.35 -6.62
N TYR A 58 -7.25 -12.28 -6.13
CA TYR A 58 -7.90 -10.98 -6.02
C TYR A 58 -8.24 -10.42 -7.41
N PRO A 59 -9.49 -9.99 -7.66
CA PRO A 59 -9.88 -9.42 -8.94
C PRO A 59 -9.32 -8.00 -9.06
N TRP A 60 -8.05 -7.87 -9.45
CA TRP A 60 -7.36 -6.58 -9.64
C TRP A 60 -8.09 -5.66 -10.62
N ASN A 61 -8.81 -6.23 -11.58
CA ASN A 61 -9.65 -5.54 -12.55
C ASN A 61 -11.08 -5.21 -12.06
N LYS A 62 -11.42 -5.44 -10.78
CA LYS A 62 -12.74 -5.14 -10.21
C LYS A 62 -13.13 -3.67 -10.37
N ARG A 63 -12.16 -2.77 -10.27
CA ARG A 63 -12.37 -1.33 -10.51
C ARG A 63 -12.02 -1.01 -11.96
N LYS A 64 -13.00 -0.53 -12.72
CA LYS A 64 -12.76 0.01 -14.06
C LYS A 64 -12.06 1.36 -13.92
N CYS A 65 -10.83 1.45 -14.39
CA CYS A 65 -10.12 2.72 -14.43
C CYS A 65 -10.79 3.65 -15.45
N ARG A 66 -11.20 4.84 -14.99
CA ARG A 66 -11.86 5.86 -15.82
C ARG A 66 -10.92 6.45 -16.89
N LEU A 67 -9.61 6.33 -16.68
CA LEU A 67 -8.57 6.81 -17.58
C LEU A 67 -8.17 5.76 -18.63
N THR A 68 -8.47 4.48 -18.45
CA THR A 68 -8.11 3.42 -19.42
C THR A 68 -8.61 3.71 -20.83
N PRO A 69 -9.86 4.19 -21.05
CA PRO A 69 -10.31 4.58 -22.38
C PRO A 69 -9.61 5.83 -22.93
N GLN A 70 -8.81 6.54 -22.13
CA GLN A 70 -8.11 7.77 -22.53
C GLN A 70 -6.61 7.55 -22.73
N LEU A 71 -6.05 6.46 -22.16
CA LEU A 71 -4.66 6.08 -22.37
C LEU A 71 -4.39 5.83 -23.86
N GLY A 72 -3.34 6.47 -24.39
CA GLY A 72 -2.94 6.38 -25.79
C GLY A 72 -3.80 7.18 -26.77
N LYS A 73 -4.76 7.99 -26.29
CA LYS A 73 -5.55 8.89 -27.16
C LYS A 73 -4.75 10.08 -27.70
N ILE A 74 -3.69 10.46 -27.00
CA ILE A 74 -2.77 11.51 -27.43
C ILE A 74 -1.36 10.93 -27.45
N SER A 75 -0.59 11.31 -28.45
CA SER A 75 0.83 10.99 -28.50
C SER A 75 1.59 11.77 -27.43
N MET A 76 2.77 11.27 -27.08
CA MET A 76 3.69 11.99 -26.20
C MET A 76 4.10 13.37 -26.75
N ALA A 77 4.13 13.54 -28.08
CA ALA A 77 4.44 14.81 -28.72
C ALA A 77 3.30 15.82 -28.50
N GLU A 78 2.06 15.43 -28.78
CA GLU A 78 0.88 16.27 -28.54
C GLU A 78 0.71 16.64 -27.07
N TYR A 79 0.99 15.71 -26.15
CA TYR A 79 0.99 16.00 -24.72
C TYR A 79 2.00 17.10 -24.32
N ARG A 80 3.20 17.10 -24.94
CA ARG A 80 4.24 18.09 -24.64
C ARG A 80 3.85 19.50 -25.08
N GLU A 81 3.18 19.63 -26.22
CA GLU A 81 2.67 20.92 -26.71
C GLU A 81 1.53 21.47 -25.85
N LEU A 82 0.66 20.58 -25.32
CA LEU A 82 -0.45 20.95 -24.43
C LEU A 82 -0.02 21.16 -22.97
N ARG A 83 1.25 20.91 -22.65
CA ARG A 83 1.74 20.95 -21.27
C ARG A 83 1.87 22.40 -20.77
N PRO A 84 1.30 22.73 -19.60
CA PRO A 84 1.46 24.05 -19.01
C PRO A 84 2.92 24.38 -18.71
N ALA A 85 3.32 25.64 -18.93
CA ALA A 85 4.68 26.10 -18.68
C ALA A 85 5.08 26.06 -17.19
N ASP A 86 4.10 26.05 -16.30
CA ASP A 86 4.24 25.97 -14.83
C ASP A 86 4.24 24.52 -14.29
N ALA A 87 4.12 23.51 -15.17
CA ALA A 87 4.13 22.11 -14.75
C ALA A 87 5.51 21.66 -14.22
N TRP A 88 5.51 20.85 -13.17
CA TRP A 88 6.73 20.30 -12.54
C TRP A 88 7.62 19.58 -13.56
N PRO A 89 8.95 19.78 -13.57
CA PRO A 89 9.84 19.17 -14.56
C PRO A 89 9.77 17.62 -14.53
N ILE A 90 9.88 16.99 -15.71
CA ILE A 90 9.98 15.52 -15.88
C ILE A 90 11.42 15.16 -16.17
#